data_AF-A0A9E2U7S5-F1
#
_entry.id   AF-A0A9E2U7S5-F1
#
_cell.length_a   1.000
_cell.length_b   1.000
_cell.length_c   1.000
_cell.angle_alpha   90.00
_cell.angle_beta   90.00
_cell.angle_gamma   90.00
#
_symmetry.space_group_name_H-M   'P 1'
#
loop_
_entity.id
_entity.type
_entity.pdbx_description
1 polymer ?
#
loop_
_entity_poly.entity_id
_entity_poly.type
_entity_poly.pdbx_seq_one_letter_code
_entity_poly.pdbx_strand_id
1 'polypeptide(L)'
;MPVSKRTRPTASAPPAMPPLLMPQPPIAPALVPAHVLDLMTEAGMAAFDARWRGKEARIVECPALSDAMPEFKTAYDIEPYAGVAGFDDSEWPVIAPGELGARRGGGMICFFWFRTILTMPADAAGFDTAGSMAVLR
;
A
#
# COMPACT_ATOMS: atom_id res chain seq x y z
N MET A 1 -8.01 18.03 -5.17
CA MET A 1 -7.00 17.20 -4.48
C MET A 1 -7.74 16.36 -3.47
N PRO A 2 -7.87 15.03 -3.64
CA PRO A 2 -8.49 14.20 -2.61
C PRO A 2 -7.71 14.40 -1.31
N VAL A 3 -8.38 14.98 -0.32
CA VAL A 3 -7.80 15.37 0.96
C VAL A 3 -7.40 14.09 1.68
N SER A 4 -6.10 13.85 1.82
CA SER A 4 -5.62 12.77 2.69
C SER A 4 -6.18 13.04 4.09
N LYS A 5 -6.97 12.10 4.62
CA LYS A 5 -7.51 12.16 6.00
C LYS A 5 -6.41 12.02 7.07
N ARG A 6 -5.14 11.88 6.67
CA ARG A 6 -4.01 11.79 7.59
C ARG A 6 -3.79 13.14 8.26
N THR A 7 -3.86 13.15 9.59
CA THR A 7 -3.25 14.21 10.38
C THR A 7 -1.76 13.92 10.47
N ARG A 8 -0.91 14.84 10.02
CA ARG A 8 0.55 14.67 10.14
C ARG A 8 0.95 14.67 11.62
N PRO A 9 1.87 13.78 12.05
CA PRO A 9 2.43 13.85 13.39
C PRO A 9 3.15 15.18 13.60
N THR A 10 3.05 15.72 14.82
CA THR A 10 3.76 16.95 15.24
C THR A 10 4.88 16.69 16.23
N ALA A 11 4.91 15.49 16.83
CA ALA A 11 5.96 15.03 17.75
C ALA A 11 6.17 13.52 17.57
N SER A 12 7.32 13.00 17.97
CA SER A 12 7.53 11.56 18.05
C SER A 12 6.64 10.97 19.15
N ALA A 13 6.01 9.83 18.86
CA ALA A 13 5.25 9.07 19.84
C ALA A 13 5.97 7.74 20.10
N PRO A 14 6.24 7.37 21.37
CA PRO A 14 6.71 6.03 21.66
C PRO A 14 5.63 5.01 21.23
N PRO A 15 6.03 3.79 20.85
CA PRO A 15 5.06 2.74 20.57
C PRO A 15 4.19 2.50 21.80
N ALA A 16 2.91 2.15 21.59
CA ALA A 16 1.95 1.92 22.67
C ALA A 16 2.38 0.77 23.62
N MET A 17 3.28 -0.09 23.19
CA MET A 17 3.82 -1.21 23.94
C MET A 17 5.30 -1.41 23.59
N PRO A 18 6.16 -1.84 24.54
CA PRO A 18 7.54 -2.17 24.24
C PRO A 18 7.63 -3.16 23.05
N PRO A 19 8.51 -2.94 22.06
CA PRO A 19 8.59 -3.78 20.86
C PRO A 19 8.78 -5.28 21.17
N LEU A 20 9.49 -5.60 22.24
CA LEU A 20 9.74 -6.98 22.69
C LEU A 20 8.48 -7.67 23.25
N LEU A 21 7.46 -6.90 23.63
CA LEU A 21 6.18 -7.39 24.14
C LEU A 21 5.07 -7.32 23.07
N MET A 22 5.35 -6.73 21.91
CA MET A 22 4.38 -6.69 20.82
C MET A 22 4.12 -8.11 20.30
N PRO A 23 2.86 -8.47 20.01
CA PRO A 23 2.54 -9.71 19.34
C PRO A 23 3.37 -9.78 18.06
N GLN A 24 4.14 -10.86 17.90
CA GLN A 24 4.88 -11.04 16.65
C GLN A 24 3.88 -11.13 15.50
N PRO A 25 4.18 -10.50 14.34
CA PRO A 25 3.34 -10.68 13.17
C PRO A 25 3.16 -12.17 12.89
N PRO A 26 1.96 -12.62 12.50
CA PRO A 26 1.76 -14.00 12.11
C PRO A 26 2.72 -14.32 10.96
N ILE A 27 3.55 -15.34 11.17
CA ILE A 27 4.48 -15.81 10.14
C ILE A 27 3.65 -16.44 9.03
N ALA A 28 3.79 -15.92 7.82
CA ALA A 28 3.13 -16.51 6.66
C ALA A 28 3.56 -17.98 6.52
N PRO A 29 2.65 -18.91 6.17
CA PRO A 29 3.03 -20.30 6.00
C PRO A 29 4.16 -20.44 4.99
N ALA A 30 5.19 -21.19 5.39
CA ALA A 30 6.27 -21.60 4.49
C ALA A 30 5.87 -22.81 3.62
N LEU A 31 4.59 -23.21 3.66
CA LEU A 31 4.05 -24.28 2.82
C LEU A 31 3.99 -23.85 1.36
N VAL A 32 4.03 -24.83 0.47
CA VAL A 32 3.75 -24.60 -0.96
C VAL A 32 2.30 -24.12 -1.08
N PRO A 33 2.04 -22.98 -1.77
CA PRO A 33 0.68 -22.51 -1.97
C PRO A 33 -0.15 -23.55 -2.73
N ALA A 34 -1.39 -23.81 -2.27
CA ALA A 34 -2.33 -24.67 -2.98
C ALA A 34 -2.80 -24.04 -4.31
N HIS A 35 -2.83 -22.71 -4.36
CA HIS A 35 -3.19 -21.93 -5.53
C HIS A 35 -2.41 -20.61 -5.56
N VAL A 36 -2.05 -20.14 -6.75
CA VAL A 36 -1.29 -18.91 -6.97
C VAL A 36 -1.95 -18.11 -8.07
N LEU A 37 -2.21 -16.83 -7.82
CA LEU A 37 -2.70 -15.88 -8.81
C LEU A 37 -1.71 -14.74 -8.94
N ASP A 38 -1.41 -14.38 -10.18
CA ASP A 38 -0.56 -13.24 -10.49
C ASP A 38 -1.43 -12.00 -10.77
N LEU A 39 -1.39 -11.02 -9.86
CA LEU A 39 -2.12 -9.77 -9.97
C LEU A 39 -1.55 -8.81 -11.03
N MET A 40 -0.44 -9.16 -11.68
CA MET A 40 0.07 -8.50 -12.90
C MET A 40 -0.54 -9.07 -14.18
N THR A 41 -1.45 -10.05 -14.07
CA THR A 41 -2.18 -10.62 -15.22
C THR A 41 -3.64 -10.21 -15.22
N GLU A 42 -4.25 -10.18 -16.40
CA GLU A 42 -5.70 -9.94 -16.53
C GLU A 42 -6.50 -11.03 -15.82
N ALA A 43 -6.10 -12.30 -15.97
CA ALA A 43 -6.77 -13.43 -15.34
C ALA A 43 -6.72 -13.35 -13.80
N GLY A 44 -5.55 -13.07 -13.22
CA GLY A 44 -5.40 -12.94 -11.77
C GLY A 44 -6.18 -11.77 -11.19
N MET A 45 -6.25 -10.65 -11.90
CA MET A 45 -7.06 -9.50 -11.47
C MET A 45 -8.56 -9.73 -11.63
N ALA A 46 -8.98 -10.39 -12.71
CA ALA A 46 -10.37 -10.75 -12.96
C ALA A 46 -10.93 -11.70 -11.89
N ALA A 47 -10.10 -12.61 -11.35
CA ALA A 47 -10.51 -13.51 -10.27
C ALA A 47 -11.02 -12.77 -9.01
N PHE A 48 -10.58 -11.52 -8.80
CA PHE A 48 -10.99 -10.69 -7.65
C PHE A 48 -11.93 -9.54 -8.03
N ASP A 49 -12.38 -9.44 -9.30
CA ASP A 49 -13.04 -8.25 -9.86
C ASP A 49 -12.27 -6.94 -9.52
N ALA A 50 -10.94 -7.05 -9.53
CA ALA A 50 -10.06 -6.03 -9.02
C ALA A 50 -9.55 -5.14 -10.16
N ARG A 51 -9.08 -3.94 -9.80
CA ARG A 51 -8.45 -3.01 -10.75
C ARG A 51 -7.32 -2.25 -10.07
N TRP A 52 -6.19 -2.15 -10.76
CA TRP A 52 -5.09 -1.31 -10.29
C TRP A 52 -5.38 0.14 -10.59
N ARG A 53 -5.07 0.98 -9.62
CA ARG A 53 -4.97 2.43 -9.77
C ARG A 53 -3.62 2.87 -9.29
N GLY A 54 -3.11 3.94 -9.89
CA GLY A 54 -1.84 4.46 -9.42
C GLY A 54 -1.63 5.92 -9.72
N LYS A 55 -0.79 6.51 -8.87
CA LYS A 55 -0.48 7.94 -8.92
C LYS A 55 0.90 8.18 -8.34
N GLU A 56 1.62 9.09 -8.97
CA GLU A 56 2.88 9.61 -8.44
C GLU A 56 2.65 10.35 -7.12
N ALA A 57 3.52 10.09 -6.15
CA ALA A 57 3.61 10.84 -4.91
C ALA A 57 4.76 11.85 -5.02
N ARG A 58 4.48 13.06 -4.57
CA ARG A 58 5.44 14.16 -4.52
C ARG A 58 6.00 14.27 -3.12
N ILE A 59 7.30 14.48 -3.03
CA ILE A 59 7.92 14.90 -1.78
C ILE A 59 7.50 16.35 -1.53
N VAL A 60 7.02 16.62 -0.33
CA VAL A 60 6.65 17.96 0.11
C VAL A 60 7.43 18.29 1.38
N GLU A 61 7.99 19.50 1.42
CA GLU A 61 8.59 20.01 2.64
C GLU A 61 7.48 20.34 3.66
N CYS A 62 7.72 20.03 4.93
CA CYS A 62 6.81 20.29 6.02
C CYS A 62 7.57 20.72 7.28
N PRO A 63 6.88 21.24 8.31
CA PRO A 63 7.53 21.52 9.59
C PRO A 63 8.19 20.25 10.16
N ALA A 64 9.33 20.44 10.82
CA ALA A 64 9.93 19.37 11.62
C ALA A 64 9.03 19.03 12.82
N LEU A 65 9.23 17.84 13.39
CA LEU A 65 8.61 17.46 14.65
C LEU A 65 9.11 18.39 15.77
N SER A 66 8.27 18.68 16.76
CA SER A 66 8.59 19.59 17.85
C SER A 66 9.73 19.10 18.75
N ASP A 67 9.99 17.79 18.74
CA ASP A 67 11.04 17.09 19.48
C ASP A 67 12.21 16.65 18.58
N ALA A 68 12.27 17.14 17.33
CA ALA A 68 13.42 16.94 16.47
C ALA A 68 14.67 17.66 17.01
N MET A 69 15.85 17.27 16.52
CA MET A 69 17.09 17.97 16.88
C MET A 69 17.02 19.44 16.43
N PRO A 70 17.54 20.41 17.21
CA PRO A 70 17.32 21.84 16.98
C PRO A 70 17.77 22.37 15.61
N GLU A 71 18.71 21.71 14.96
CA GLU A 71 19.18 22.03 13.61
C GLU A 71 18.12 21.78 12.51
N PHE A 72 17.15 20.90 12.75
CA PHE A 72 16.11 20.56 11.79
C PHE A 72 14.89 21.47 11.96
N LYS A 73 14.79 22.48 11.09
CA LYS A 73 13.62 23.38 11.03
C LYS A 73 12.47 22.81 10.20
N THR A 74 12.81 22.01 9.19
CA THR A 74 11.87 21.38 8.26
C THR A 74 12.20 19.90 8.10
N ALA A 75 11.21 19.16 7.61
CA ALA A 75 11.28 17.75 7.25
C ALA A 75 10.58 17.54 5.91
N TYR A 76 10.55 16.29 5.44
CA TYR A 76 9.89 15.92 4.20
C TYR A 76 8.82 14.86 4.45
N ASP A 77 7.68 15.00 3.78
CA ASP A 77 6.60 14.03 3.72
C ASP A 77 6.22 13.76 2.25
N ILE A 78 5.22 12.93 2.01
CA ILE A 78 4.73 12.60 0.67
C ILE A 78 3.25 12.97 0.48
N GLU A 79 2.92 13.48 -0.71
CA GLU A 79 1.55 13.78 -1.14
C GLU A 79 1.22 13.17 -2.51
N PRO A 80 0.07 12.47 -2.66
CA PRO A 80 -0.88 12.14 -1.60
C PRO A 80 -0.31 11.09 -0.64
N TYR A 81 -0.70 11.15 0.62
CA TYR A 81 -0.43 10.05 1.56
C TYR A 81 -1.57 9.04 1.49
N ALA A 82 -1.42 8.05 0.62
CA ALA A 82 -2.46 7.07 0.33
C ALA A 82 -2.39 5.80 1.19
N GLY A 83 -1.46 5.71 2.15
CA GLY A 83 -1.37 4.56 3.06
C GLY A 83 -2.50 4.47 4.10
N VAL A 84 -3.36 5.48 4.21
CA VAL A 84 -4.46 5.46 5.19
C VAL A 84 -5.63 4.59 4.75
N ALA A 85 -6.26 3.94 5.73
CA ALA A 85 -7.51 3.22 5.51
C ALA A 85 -8.59 4.15 4.95
N GLY A 86 -9.33 3.67 3.95
CA GLY A 86 -10.40 4.44 3.31
C GLY A 86 -9.94 5.66 2.51
N PHE A 87 -8.66 5.71 2.09
CA PHE A 87 -8.21 6.70 1.12
C PHE A 87 -8.98 6.56 -0.20
N ASP A 88 -9.54 7.68 -0.69
CA ASP A 88 -10.26 7.73 -1.95
C ASP A 88 -9.29 7.93 -3.12
N ASP A 89 -9.13 6.87 -3.91
CA ASP A 89 -8.31 6.82 -5.13
C ASP A 89 -9.17 6.76 -6.40
N SER A 90 -10.47 7.03 -6.32
CA SER A 90 -11.41 6.88 -7.45
C SER A 90 -11.02 7.72 -8.68
N GLU A 91 -10.42 8.89 -8.48
CA GLU A 91 -9.91 9.78 -9.52
C GLU A 91 -8.55 9.37 -10.11
N TRP A 92 -7.88 8.36 -9.55
CA TRP A 92 -6.56 7.96 -10.02
C TRP A 92 -6.65 7.17 -11.33
N PRO A 93 -5.71 7.37 -12.27
CA PRO A 93 -5.65 6.57 -13.48
C PRO A 93 -5.66 5.07 -13.18
N VAL A 94 -6.48 4.34 -13.95
CA VAL A 94 -6.47 2.88 -13.94
C VAL A 94 -5.20 2.40 -14.65
N ILE A 95 -4.56 1.39 -14.09
CA ILE A 95 -3.37 0.75 -14.65
C ILE A 95 -3.78 -0.66 -15.08
N ALA A 96 -3.52 -1.01 -16.34
CA ALA A 96 -3.73 -2.37 -16.80
C ALA A 96 -2.77 -3.33 -16.05
N PRO A 97 -3.17 -4.57 -15.73
CA PRO A 97 -2.33 -5.49 -14.95
C PRO A 97 -0.93 -5.70 -15.56
N GLY A 98 -0.87 -5.91 -16.87
CA GLY A 98 0.41 -6.09 -17.60
C GLY A 98 1.29 -4.84 -17.67
N GLU A 99 0.75 -3.67 -17.30
CA GLU A 99 1.43 -2.37 -17.36
C GLU A 99 1.96 -1.91 -15.99
N LEU A 100 1.85 -2.74 -14.96
CA LEU A 100 2.39 -2.45 -13.63
C LEU A 100 3.93 -2.32 -13.65
N GLY A 101 4.61 -3.13 -14.47
CA GLY A 101 6.07 -3.10 -14.62
C GLY A 101 6.58 -1.98 -15.54
N ALA A 102 5.70 -1.17 -16.11
CA ALA A 102 6.09 -0.08 -17.01
C ALA A 102 6.91 1.00 -16.27
N ARG A 103 7.78 1.69 -17.01
CA ARG A 103 8.57 2.81 -16.47
C ARG A 103 7.64 4.01 -16.25
N ARG A 104 7.32 4.32 -14.99
CA ARG A 104 6.37 5.38 -14.59
C ARG A 104 6.98 6.57 -13.85
N GLY A 105 8.29 6.56 -13.62
CA GLY A 105 9.01 7.63 -12.94
C GLY A 105 9.90 8.45 -13.89
N GLY A 106 10.20 9.68 -13.49
CA GLY A 106 11.06 10.61 -14.22
C GLY A 106 12.58 10.31 -14.17
N GLY A 107 12.99 9.12 -13.69
CA GLY A 107 14.40 8.67 -13.70
C GLY A 107 15.25 9.09 -12.49
N MET A 108 14.74 9.95 -11.61
CA MET A 108 15.39 10.33 -10.34
C MET A 108 14.56 9.82 -9.17
N ILE A 109 14.57 10.52 -8.02
CA ILE A 109 13.73 10.16 -6.88
C ILE A 109 12.26 10.25 -7.32
N CYS A 110 11.58 9.11 -7.32
CA CYS A 110 10.19 8.98 -7.67
C CYS A 110 9.52 8.05 -6.66
N PHE A 111 8.41 8.50 -6.10
CA PHE A 111 7.53 7.67 -5.30
C PHE A 111 6.25 7.47 -6.07
N PHE A 112 5.75 6.24 -6.12
CA PHE A 112 4.53 5.93 -6.85
C PHE A 112 3.66 4.99 -6.02
N TRP A 113 2.39 5.33 -5.91
CA TRP A 113 1.40 4.49 -5.26
C TRP A 113 0.76 3.55 -6.27
N PHE A 114 0.69 2.28 -5.91
CA PHE A 114 -0.19 1.30 -6.54
C PHE A 114 -1.25 0.89 -5.53
N ARG A 115 -2.51 0.89 -5.95
CA ARG A 115 -3.65 0.55 -5.10
C ARG A 115 -4.61 -0.34 -5.85
N THR A 116 -5.14 -1.33 -5.15
CA THR A 116 -6.23 -2.19 -5.62
C THR A 116 -7.05 -2.61 -4.40
N ILE A 117 -8.31 -2.98 -4.62
CA ILE A 117 -9.19 -3.56 -3.60
C ILE A 117 -9.38 -5.02 -3.97
N LEU A 118 -9.01 -5.91 -3.06
CA LEU A 118 -9.20 -7.35 -3.22
C LEU A 118 -10.35 -7.79 -2.32
N THR A 119 -11.42 -8.27 -2.94
CA THR A 119 -12.52 -8.95 -2.23
C THR A 119 -12.33 -10.44 -2.42
N MET A 120 -12.17 -11.20 -1.34
CA MET A 120 -11.96 -12.66 -1.46
C MET A 120 -13.21 -13.30 -2.11
N PRO A 121 -13.10 -13.87 -3.32
CA PRO A 121 -14.23 -14.50 -3.99
C PRO A 121 -14.49 -15.89 -3.39
N ALA A 122 -15.67 -16.47 -3.60
CA ALA A 122 -15.92 -17.87 -3.25
C ALA A 122 -15.07 -18.84 -4.10
N ASP A 123 -14.94 -18.54 -5.39
CA ASP A 123 -14.06 -19.24 -6.32
C ASP A 123 -13.02 -18.27 -6.89
N ALA A 124 -11.75 -18.65 -6.80
CA ALA A 124 -10.63 -17.92 -7.38
C ALA A 124 -10.05 -18.73 -8.55
N ALA A 125 -10.63 -18.58 -9.74
CA ALA A 125 -10.20 -19.27 -10.96
C ALA A 125 -10.20 -20.81 -10.86
N GLY A 126 -11.29 -21.38 -10.33
CA GLY A 126 -11.46 -22.83 -10.14
C GLY A 126 -10.94 -23.35 -8.80
N PHE A 127 -10.52 -22.48 -7.90
CA PHE A 127 -10.11 -22.81 -6.54
C PHE A 127 -11.13 -22.29 -5.52
N ASP A 128 -11.76 -23.21 -4.77
CA ASP A 128 -12.63 -22.86 -3.65
C ASP A 128 -11.82 -22.24 -2.51
N THR A 129 -12.13 -20.99 -2.15
CA THR A 129 -11.39 -20.22 -1.15
C THR A 129 -11.85 -20.52 0.28
N ALA A 130 -12.94 -21.28 0.47
CA ALA A 130 -13.48 -21.57 1.79
C ALA A 130 -12.44 -22.26 2.69
N GLY A 131 -12.24 -21.70 3.89
CA GLY A 131 -11.28 -22.21 4.88
C GLY A 131 -9.81 -22.04 4.50
N SER A 132 -9.51 -21.40 3.37
CA SER A 132 -8.14 -21.12 2.93
C SER A 132 -7.58 -19.85 3.58
N MET A 133 -6.25 -19.71 3.55
CA MET A 133 -5.57 -18.49 4.01
C MET A 133 -4.88 -17.78 2.84
N ALA A 134 -5.22 -16.50 2.66
CA ALA A 134 -4.59 -15.63 1.68
C ALA A 134 -3.20 -15.19 2.16
N VAL A 135 -2.22 -15.23 1.26
CA VAL A 135 -0.89 -14.67 1.50
C VAL A 135 -0.56 -13.74 0.34
N LEU A 136 -0.36 -12.46 0.64
CA LEU A 136 0.06 -11.44 -0.33
C LEU A 136 1.59 -11.34 -0.28
N ARG A 137 2.25 -11.37 -1.43
CA ARG A 137 3.71 -11.42 -1.58
C ARG A 137 4.18 -10.36 -2.55
#